data_AF-A0AB39X8Z4-F1
#
_entry.id   AF-A0AB39X8Z4-F1
#
_cell.length_a   1.000
_cell.length_b   1.000
_cell.length_c   1.000
_cell.angle_alpha   90.00
_cell.angle_beta   90.00
_cell.angle_gamma   90.00
#
_symmetry.space_group_name_H-M   'P 1'
#
loop_
_entity.id
_entity.type
_entity.pdbx_description
1 polymer ?
#
loop_
_entity_poly.entity_id
_entity_poly.type
_entity_poly.pdbx_seq_one_letter_code
_entity_poly.pdbx_strand_id
1 'polypeptide(L)' 'MAEIQNCIIKFKCTKTWESLAESGNANKRYCSECKQDVYACRTDSDIARHIKLGNCIAIFNQTQDELFVGELSTPYKK' A
#
# COMPACT_ATOMS: atom_id res chain seq x y z
N MET A 1 -15.30 12.89 14.60
CA MET A 1 -15.51 11.43 14.46
C MET A 1 -15.13 11.08 13.03
N ALA A 2 -14.26 10.10 12.79
CA ALA A 2 -13.80 9.75 11.45
C ALA A 2 -14.71 8.67 10.83
N GLU A 3 -15.15 8.88 9.59
CA GLU A 3 -15.97 7.90 8.86
C GLU A 3 -15.10 6.89 8.12
N ILE A 4 -15.43 5.60 8.27
CA ILE A 4 -14.75 4.51 7.56
C ILE A 4 -15.33 4.42 6.15
N GLN A 5 -14.55 4.83 5.16
CA GLN A 5 -14.86 4.67 3.74
C GLN A 5 -14.20 3.40 3.20
N ASN A 6 -14.86 2.66 2.32
CA ASN A 6 -14.33 1.42 1.70
C ASN A 6 -13.90 0.33 2.71
N CYS A 7 -14.69 0.09 3.76
CA CYS A 7 -14.45 -0.99 4.73
C CYS A 7 -14.32 -2.39 4.08
N ILE A 8 -14.87 -2.56 2.88
CA ILE A 8 -14.71 -3.75 2.07
C ILE A 8 -13.78 -3.42 0.90
N ILE A 9 -12.55 -3.93 0.97
CA ILE A 9 -11.64 -3.94 -0.17
C ILE A 9 -12.24 -4.91 -1.20
N LYS A 10 -12.88 -4.36 -2.24
CA LYS A 10 -13.62 -5.14 -3.25
C LYS A 10 -12.76 -6.21 -3.93
N PHE A 11 -11.45 -5.99 -4.02
CA PHE A 11 -10.56 -6.89 -4.76
C PHE A 11 -9.11 -6.75 -4.30
N LYS A 12 -8.51 -7.87 -3.89
CA LYS A 12 -7.06 -7.98 -3.66
C LYS A 12 -6.50 -8.88 -4.74
N CYS A 13 -5.62 -8.33 -5.59
CA CYS A 13 -4.89 -9.12 -6.58
C CYS A 13 -3.93 -10.07 -5.85
N THR A 14 -3.83 -11.32 -6.32
CA THR A 14 -2.91 -12.33 -5.78
C THR A 14 -1.50 -12.23 -6.38
N LYS A 15 -1.30 -11.42 -7.41
CA LYS A 15 0.00 -11.21 -8.06
C LYS A 15 0.92 -10.33 -7.21
N THR A 16 2.19 -10.67 -7.22
CA THR A 16 3.26 -9.85 -6.64
C THR A 16 3.75 -8.84 -7.67
N TRP A 17 4.33 -7.73 -7.21
CA TRP A 17 4.88 -6.70 -8.10
C TRP A 17 5.89 -7.27 -9.11
N GLU A 18 6.71 -8.22 -8.67
CA GLU A 18 7.73 -8.90 -9.46
C GLU A 18 7.14 -9.75 -10.60
N SER A 19 5.91 -10.26 -10.42
CA SER A 19 5.22 -11.07 -11.42
C SER A 19 4.48 -10.26 -12.49
N LEU A 20 4.41 -8.93 -12.34
CA LEU A 20 3.75 -8.04 -13.29
C LEU A 20 4.66 -7.75 -14.49
N ALA A 21 4.06 -7.51 -15.65
CA ALA A 21 4.81 -7.14 -16.84
C ALA A 21 5.41 -5.73 -16.67
N GLU A 22 6.69 -5.61 -16.97
CA GLU A 22 7.39 -4.33 -16.92
C GLU A 22 6.80 -3.41 -17.98
N SER A 23 6.27 -2.26 -17.53
CA SER A 23 6.01 -1.14 -18.42
C SER A 23 7.30 -0.32 -18.47
N GLY A 24 7.56 0.44 -19.53
CA GLY A 24 8.77 1.27 -19.67
C GLY A 24 8.96 2.38 -18.61
N ASN A 25 8.19 2.35 -17.52
CA ASN A 25 8.27 3.23 -16.37
C ASN A 25 8.42 2.38 -15.09
N ALA A 26 9.49 2.60 -14.32
CA ALA A 26 9.77 1.83 -13.10
C ALA A 26 8.68 1.94 -12.02
N ASN A 27 7.85 2.98 -12.06
CA ASN A 27 6.76 3.20 -11.11
C ASN A 27 5.42 2.62 -11.57
N LYS A 28 5.39 1.93 -12.72
CA LYS A 28 4.18 1.38 -13.30
C LYS A 28 4.44 0.00 -13.91
N ARG A 29 3.62 -0.98 -13.58
CA ARG A 29 3.65 -2.29 -14.21
C ARG A 29 2.27 -2.71 -14.65
N TYR A 30 2.16 -3.59 -15.62
CA TYR A 30 0.88 -4.04 -16.14
C TYR A 30 0.52 -5.41 -15.56
N CYS A 31 -0.70 -5.52 -15.02
CA CYS A 31 -1.23 -6.79 -14.56
C CYS A 31 -2.05 -7.45 -15.67
N SER A 32 -1.57 -8.58 -16.20
CA SER A 32 -2.27 -9.32 -17.24
C SER A 32 -3.58 -9.96 -16.77
N GLU A 33 -3.71 -10.29 -15.48
CA GLU A 33 -4.95 -10.86 -14.91
C GLU A 33 -6.01 -9.79 -14.67
N CYS A 34 -5.62 -8.66 -14.06
CA CYS A 34 -6.52 -7.56 -13.79
C CYS A 34 -6.74 -6.65 -15.00
N LYS A 35 -5.96 -6.87 -16.08
CA LYS A 35 -5.94 -6.12 -17.34
C LYS A 35 -5.86 -4.61 -17.13
N GLN A 36 -5.03 -4.18 -16.17
CA GLN A 36 -4.90 -2.78 -15.79
C GLN A 36 -3.47 -2.45 -15.33
N ASP A 37 -3.15 -1.17 -15.41
CA ASP A 37 -1.89 -0.63 -14.90
C ASP A 37 -1.91 -0.59 -13.36
N VAL A 38 -0.84 -1.10 -12.77
CA VAL A 38 -0.55 -1.11 -11.34
C VAL A 38 0.54 -0.08 -11.05
N TYR A 39 0.24 0.86 -10.16
CA TYR A 39 1.15 1.93 -9.78
C TYR A 39 1.89 1.60 -8.48
N ALA A 40 3.20 1.82 -8.47
CA ALA A 40 4.03 1.66 -7.27
C ALA A 40 3.87 2.87 -6.35
N CYS A 41 3.10 2.70 -5.27
CA CYS A 41 2.89 3.72 -4.26
C CYS A 41 3.84 3.51 -3.08
N ARG A 42 4.65 4.53 -2.76
CA ARG A 42 5.64 4.50 -1.66
C ARG A 42 5.26 5.39 -0.47
N THR A 43 4.30 6.29 -0.65
CA THR A 43 3.86 7.25 0.37
C THR A 43 2.35 7.26 0.49
N ASP A 44 1.83 7.61 1.66
CA ASP A 44 0.39 7.72 1.92
C ASP A 44 -0.30 8.70 0.96
N SER A 45 0.37 9.79 0.61
CA SER A 45 -0.12 10.77 -0.37
C SER A 45 -0.33 10.14 -1.75
N ASP A 46 0.59 9.27 -2.17
CA ASP A 46 0.51 8.58 -3.46
C ASP A 46 -0.61 7.54 -3.45
N ILE A 47 -0.72 6.78 -2.35
CA ILE A 47 -1.81 5.84 -2.11
C ILE A 47 -3.15 6.57 -2.18
N ALA A 48 -3.32 7.66 -1.43
CA ALA A 48 -4.56 8.44 -1.41
C ALA A 48 -4.92 9.00 -2.79
N ARG A 49 -3.93 9.48 -3.55
CA ARG A 49 -4.13 9.97 -4.92
C ARG A 49 -4.63 8.85 -5.84
N HIS A 50 -3.95 7.71 -5.86
CA HIS A 50 -4.30 6.62 -6.77
C HIS A 50 -5.60 5.91 -6.37
N ILE A 51 -5.93 5.82 -5.07
CA ILE A 51 -7.23 5.34 -4.58
C ILE A 51 -8.35 6.25 -5.06
N LYS A 52 -8.20 7.58 -4.95
CA LYS A 52 -9.21 8.54 -5.43
C LYS A 52 -9.47 8.42 -6.94
N LEU A 53 -8.45 8.05 -7.70
CA LEU A 53 -8.53 7.81 -9.14
C LEU A 53 -9.08 6.42 -9.49
N GLY A 54 -9.22 5.51 -8.52
CA GLY A 54 -9.66 4.14 -8.75
C GLY A 54 -8.61 3.24 -9.43
N ASN A 55 -7.32 3.61 -9.34
CA ASN A 55 -6.23 2.86 -9.95
C ASN A 55 -5.81 1.66 -9.06
N CYS A 56 -5.28 0.60 -9.68
CA CYS A 56 -4.62 -0.48 -8.94
C CYS A 56 -3.27 0.01 -8.40
N ILE A 57 -3.00 -0.28 -7.14
CA ILE A 57 -1.80 0.17 -6.44
C ILE A 57 -1.03 -1.00 -5.83
N ALA A 58 0.28 -0.92 -5.90
CA ALA A 58 1.21 -1.74 -5.14
C ALA A 58 1.81 -0.88 -4.03
N ILE A 59 1.55 -1.25 -2.79
CA ILE A 59 2.01 -0.49 -1.62
C ILE A 59 3.39 -1.01 -1.23
N PHE A 60 4.40 -0.17 -1.38
CA PHE A 60 5.76 -0.43 -0.91
C PHE A 60 5.91 0.25 0.44
N ASN A 61 5.69 -0.50 1.51
CA ASN A 61 5.89 0.04 2.85
C ASN A 61 7.38 0.29 3.07
N GLN A 62 7.77 1.54 3.29
CA GLN A 62 9.07 1.84 3.88
C GLN A 62 8.92 1.62 5.38
N THR A 63 8.83 0.37 5.82
CA THR A 63 9.14 0.08 7.23
C THR A 63 10.61 0.41 7.40
N GLN A 64 10.90 1.62 7.85
CA GLN A 64 12.06 1.77 8.72
C GLN A 64 11.84 0.78 9.84
N ASP A 65 12.75 -0.18 9.95
CA ASP A 65 13.19 -0.78 11.21
C ASP A 65 12.98 0.21 12.37
N GLU A 66 11.79 0.23 12.98
CA GLU A 66 11.61 0.82 14.29
C GLU A 66 12.18 -0.19 15.30
N LEU A 67 13.51 -0.26 15.34
CA LEU A 67 14.25 -0.79 16.48
C LEU A 67 14.01 0.16 17.65
N PHE A 68 12.96 -0.11 18.42
CA PHE A 68 12.77 0.53 19.71
C PHE A 68 13.83 0.01 20.69
N VAL A 69 14.86 0.82 20.97
CA VAL A 69 15.75 0.62 22.11
C VAL A 69 15.33 1.61 23.20
N GLY A 70 14.41 1.17 24.07
CA GLY A 70 13.92 1.94 25.20
C GLY A 70 13.05 1.10 26.15
N GLU A 71 13.23 1.31 27.45
CA GLU A 71 12.56 0.54 28.51
C GLU A 71 11.11 1.00 28.74
N LEU A 72 10.17 0.06 28.82
CA LEU A 72 8.79 0.29 29.26
C LEU A 72 8.79 0.73 30.74
N SER A 73 8.79 2.04 30.99
CA SER A 73 8.49 2.65 32.29
C SER A 73 7.05 3.20 32.22
N THR A 74 6.07 2.92 33.08
CA THR A 74 5.90 2.37 34.44
C THR A 74 4.47 1.79 34.56
N PRO A 75 4.11 1.03 35.63
CA PRO A 75 2.85 0.28 35.69
C PRO A 75 1.58 1.16 35.69
N TYR A 76 0.60 0.75 34.86
CA TYR A 76 -0.78 1.24 34.91
C TYR A 76 -1.34 1.08 36.33
N LYS A 77 -1.70 2.19 36.99
CA LYS A 77 -2.53 2.18 38.19
C LYS A 77 -4.00 2.14 37.77
N LYS A 78 -4.74 1.14 38.28
CA LYS A 78 -6.20 1.06 38.18
C LYS A 78 -6.86 2.09 39.09
#